data_AF-A0ABD5SBV9-F1
#
_entry.id   AF-A0ABD5SBV9-F1
#
_cell.length_a   1.000
_cell.length_b   1.000
_cell.length_c   1.000
_cell.angle_alpha   90.00
_cell.angle_beta   90.00
_cell.angle_gamma   90.00
#
_symmetry.space_group_name_H-M   'P 1'
#
loop_
_entity.id
_entity.type
_entity.pdbx_description
1 polymer ?
#
loop_
_entity_poly.entity_id
_entity_poly.type
_entity_poly.pdbx_seq_one_letter_code
_entity_poly.pdbx_strand_id
1 'polypeptide(L)'
;MSRNEAFPSFEVVPAVDVQDGAVVQLVGGERGTGKRYGDPVEAASRWIDAGARTLHLVDLDGAFDGERANADAIEEVGETVDDDVGLQLGGGIRTAADARGLLDAGIDRVILGTAAVEEPEIVAEIAETHPGSVVVSLDAKDGEVVVSGWTEGTGLDPAEAAARYAD
;
A
#
# COMPACT_ATOMS: atom_id res chain seq x y z
N MET A 1 -18.67 15.85 -24.96
CA MET A 1 -17.73 15.08 -24.12
C MET A 1 -18.58 14.35 -23.10
N SER A 2 -18.70 13.03 -23.23
CA SER A 2 -19.54 12.19 -22.38
C SER A 2 -18.93 12.15 -20.98
N ARG A 3 -19.64 12.68 -19.99
CA ARG A 3 -19.25 12.59 -18.59
C ARG A 3 -19.67 11.19 -18.13
N ASN A 4 -18.70 10.39 -17.68
CA ASN A 4 -18.91 9.00 -17.25
C ASN A 4 -19.93 8.98 -16.09
N GLU A 5 -21.16 8.52 -16.32
CA GLU A 5 -22.25 8.49 -15.34
C GLU A 5 -22.13 7.34 -14.31
N ALA A 6 -21.10 6.49 -14.43
CA ALA A 6 -20.95 5.31 -13.59
C ALA A 6 -20.46 5.59 -12.15
N PHE A 7 -19.82 6.74 -11.91
CA PHE A 7 -19.25 7.09 -10.60
C PHE A 7 -19.63 8.54 -10.24
N PRO A 8 -20.64 8.76 -9.38
CA PRO A 8 -21.07 10.12 -9.02
C PRO A 8 -19.98 10.91 -8.27
N SER A 9 -19.03 10.19 -7.68
CA SER A 9 -17.77 10.68 -7.13
C SER A 9 -16.69 9.61 -7.35
N PHE A 10 -15.47 10.02 -7.62
CA PHE A 10 -14.28 9.16 -7.61
C PHE A 10 -13.16 9.89 -6.88
N GLU A 11 -12.30 9.14 -6.22
CA GLU A 11 -11.08 9.65 -5.61
C GLU A 11 -9.89 9.25 -6.48
N VAL A 12 -8.93 10.17 -6.65
CA VAL A 12 -7.63 9.86 -7.24
C VAL A 12 -6.64 9.74 -6.10
N VAL A 13 -6.11 8.54 -5.91
CA VAL A 13 -5.09 8.27 -4.89
C VAL A 13 -3.74 8.05 -5.60
N PRO A 14 -2.88 9.08 -5.68
CA PRO A 14 -1.55 8.93 -6.28
C PRO A 14 -0.65 8.02 -5.42
N ALA A 15 0.21 7.27 -6.10
CA ALA A 15 1.16 6.36 -5.48
C ALA A 15 2.59 6.92 -5.49
N VAL A 16 3.34 6.61 -4.44
CA VAL A 16 4.79 6.83 -4.31
C VAL A 16 5.41 5.52 -3.87
N ASP A 17 5.99 4.80 -4.83
CA ASP A 17 6.68 3.54 -4.56
C ASP A 17 8.16 3.83 -4.29
N VAL A 18 8.68 3.38 -3.15
CA VAL A 18 10.03 3.67 -2.68
C VAL A 18 10.89 2.42 -2.74
N GLN A 19 12.06 2.54 -3.35
CA GLN A 19 13.09 1.50 -3.43
C GLN A 19 14.48 2.12 -3.37
N ASP A 20 15.36 1.56 -2.52
CA ASP A 20 16.69 2.10 -2.23
C ASP A 20 16.66 3.62 -1.96
N GLY A 21 15.72 4.08 -1.13
CA GLY A 21 15.55 5.49 -0.75
C GLY A 21 15.08 6.43 -1.86
N ALA A 22 14.61 5.92 -3.00
CA ALA A 22 14.14 6.76 -4.11
C ALA A 22 12.79 6.30 -4.65
N VAL A 23 12.05 7.24 -5.25
CA VAL A 23 10.82 6.94 -5.97
C VAL A 23 11.14 6.15 -7.23
N VAL A 24 10.49 5.01 -7.40
CA VAL A 24 10.62 4.16 -8.57
C VAL A 24 9.27 3.84 -9.18
N GLN A 25 9.28 3.45 -10.45
CA GLN A 25 8.13 2.81 -11.09
C GLN A 25 8.64 1.55 -11.76
N LEU A 26 8.22 0.38 -11.28
CA LEU A 26 8.55 -0.90 -11.88
C LEU A 26 7.69 -1.17 -13.13
N VAL A 27 8.24 -1.92 -14.08
CA VAL A 27 7.47 -2.45 -15.21
C VAL A 27 7.00 -3.86 -14.85
N GLY A 28 5.69 -4.06 -14.75
CA GLY A 28 5.11 -5.37 -14.42
C GLY A 28 5.49 -5.91 -13.03
N GLY A 29 5.91 -5.05 -12.10
CA GLY A 29 6.36 -5.46 -10.77
C GLY A 29 7.75 -6.09 -10.74
N GLU A 30 8.49 -6.09 -11.84
CA GLU A 30 9.79 -6.76 -11.93
C GLU A 30 10.93 -5.86 -11.42
N ARG A 31 11.69 -6.34 -10.42
CA ARG A 31 12.91 -5.64 -9.93
C ARG A 31 13.89 -5.37 -11.07
N GLY A 32 14.55 -4.22 -11.01
CA GLY A 32 15.56 -3.82 -12.00
C GLY A 32 15.01 -3.31 -13.34
N THR A 33 13.70 -3.38 -13.57
CA THR A 33 13.05 -2.78 -14.75
C THR A 33 12.67 -1.31 -14.54
N GLY A 34 12.79 -0.84 -13.30
CA GLY A 34 12.18 0.41 -12.88
C GLY A 34 12.93 1.67 -13.29
N LYS A 35 12.17 2.75 -13.50
CA LYS A 35 12.71 4.10 -13.66
C LYS A 35 12.67 4.84 -12.33
N ARG A 36 13.76 5.55 -11.99
CA ARG A 36 13.84 6.42 -10.81
C ARG A 36 13.23 7.81 -11.12
N TYR A 37 12.47 8.34 -10.18
CA TYR A 37 11.78 9.63 -10.27
C TYR A 37 12.25 10.66 -9.24
N GLY A 38 13.15 10.29 -8.34
CA GLY A 38 13.81 11.21 -7.42
C GLY A 38 13.45 10.92 -5.97
N ASP A 39 13.37 11.99 -5.19
CA ASP A 39 13.15 11.95 -3.75
C ASP A 39 11.68 11.69 -3.36
N PRO A 40 11.40 10.82 -2.37
CA PRO A 40 10.03 10.52 -1.93
C PRO A 40 9.26 11.72 -1.38
N VAL A 41 9.90 12.60 -0.60
CA VAL A 41 9.28 13.78 0.00
C VAL A 41 8.90 14.77 -1.09
N GLU A 42 9.78 15.01 -2.06
CA GLU A 42 9.47 15.85 -3.22
C GLU A 42 8.29 15.30 -4.04
N ALA A 43 8.22 13.98 -4.24
CA ALA A 43 7.13 13.35 -4.99
C ALA A 43 5.79 13.44 -4.24
N ALA A 44 5.79 13.16 -2.94
CA ALA A 44 4.61 13.31 -2.08
C ALA A 44 4.09 14.75 -2.11
N SER A 45 4.99 15.72 -1.92
CA SER A 45 4.66 17.15 -1.95
C SER A 45 4.02 17.58 -3.27
N ARG A 46 4.57 17.12 -4.41
CA ARG A 46 4.00 17.40 -5.74
C ARG A 46 2.57 16.87 -5.90
N TRP A 47 2.27 15.71 -5.31
CA TRP A 47 0.93 15.15 -5.36
C TRP A 47 -0.07 15.92 -4.49
N ILE A 48 0.37 16.32 -3.29
CA ILE A 48 -0.42 17.15 -2.38
C ILE A 48 -0.73 18.51 -3.02
N ASP A 49 0.29 19.17 -3.60
CA ASP A 49 0.14 20.43 -4.33
C ASP A 49 -0.81 20.31 -5.54
N ALA A 50 -0.89 19.12 -6.15
CA ALA A 50 -1.82 18.81 -7.23
C ALA A 50 -3.26 18.51 -6.75
N GLY A 51 -3.50 18.51 -5.45
CA GLY A 51 -4.81 18.33 -4.83
C GLY A 51 -5.13 16.92 -4.34
N ALA A 52 -4.11 16.07 -4.16
CA ALA A 52 -4.30 14.77 -3.52
C ALA A 52 -4.91 14.93 -2.12
N ARG A 53 -5.77 13.98 -1.74
CA ARG A 53 -6.39 13.90 -0.41
C ARG A 53 -6.01 12.61 0.33
N THR A 54 -5.46 11.66 -0.41
CA THR A 54 -4.85 10.44 0.12
C THR A 54 -3.58 10.17 -0.68
N LEU A 55 -2.50 9.74 -0.01
CA LEU A 55 -1.28 9.23 -0.64
C LEU A 55 -1.16 7.73 -0.40
N HIS A 56 -0.84 6.98 -1.46
CA HIS A 56 -0.52 5.56 -1.39
C HIS A 56 1.00 5.38 -1.40
N LEU A 57 1.58 5.02 -0.26
CA LEU A 57 3.01 4.78 -0.10
C LEU A 57 3.28 3.28 -0.12
N VAL A 58 4.30 2.86 -0.86
CA VAL A 58 4.72 1.45 -0.92
C VAL A 58 6.22 1.33 -0.68
N ASP A 59 6.62 0.63 0.38
CA ASP A 59 7.99 0.18 0.56
C ASP A 59 8.23 -1.07 -0.29
N LEU A 60 8.87 -0.91 -1.46
CA LEU A 60 9.12 -2.05 -2.35
C LEU A 60 10.18 -2.99 -1.79
N ASP A 61 11.17 -2.50 -1.06
CA ASP A 61 12.17 -3.37 -0.43
C ASP A 61 11.52 -4.20 0.67
N GLY A 62 10.62 -3.59 1.45
CA GLY A 62 9.73 -4.32 2.36
C GLY A 62 8.87 -5.34 1.64
N ALA A 63 8.26 -4.99 0.51
CA ALA A 63 7.37 -5.89 -0.25
C ALA A 63 8.09 -7.15 -0.77
N PHE A 64 9.34 -7.01 -1.19
CA PHE A 64 10.11 -8.10 -1.81
C PHE A 64 11.00 -8.86 -0.83
N ASP A 65 11.74 -8.14 0.03
CA ASP A 65 12.72 -8.75 0.95
C ASP A 65 12.11 -8.97 2.34
N GLY A 66 11.06 -8.22 2.65
CA GLY A 66 10.38 -8.33 3.93
C GLY A 66 10.92 -7.49 5.06
N GLU A 67 11.91 -6.67 4.75
CA GLU A 67 12.53 -5.73 5.65
C GLU A 67 12.27 -4.34 5.09
N ARG A 68 11.63 -3.48 5.89
CA ARG A 68 11.34 -2.10 5.48
C ARG A 68 12.58 -1.23 5.59
N ALA A 69 13.46 -1.38 4.61
CA ALA A 69 14.71 -0.63 4.52
C ALA A 69 14.49 0.88 4.25
N ASN A 70 13.28 1.27 3.85
CA ASN A 70 12.92 2.66 3.52
C ASN A 70 12.14 3.37 4.64
N ALA A 71 12.17 2.84 5.86
CA ALA A 71 11.43 3.39 7.01
C ALA A 71 11.70 4.89 7.24
N ASP A 72 12.97 5.30 7.24
CA ASP A 72 13.37 6.70 7.43
C ASP A 72 12.76 7.61 6.35
N ALA A 73 12.80 7.20 5.08
CA ALA A 73 12.23 7.98 3.98
C ALA A 73 10.70 8.07 4.05
N ILE A 74 10.03 7.04 4.56
CA ILE A 74 8.58 7.02 4.76
C ILE A 74 8.20 7.92 5.94
N GLU A 75 8.98 7.91 7.02
CA GLU A 75 8.81 8.81 8.16
C GLU A 75 8.96 10.27 7.72
N GLU A 76 10.00 10.60 6.96
CA GLU A 76 10.20 11.95 6.40
C GLU A 76 9.03 12.42 5.51
N VAL A 77 8.43 11.50 4.73
CA VAL A 77 7.20 11.80 3.98
C VAL A 77 6.08 12.12 4.95
N GLY A 78 5.86 11.27 5.96
CA GLY A 78 4.82 11.45 6.98
C GLY A 78 4.92 12.78 7.72
N GLU A 79 6.12 13.23 8.06
CA GLU A 79 6.38 14.53 8.70
C GLU A 79 6.08 15.74 7.80
N THR A 80 6.08 15.55 6.48
CA THR A 80 5.87 16.62 5.50
C THR A 80 4.40 16.76 5.07
N VAL A 81 3.59 15.72 5.29
CA VAL A 81 2.20 15.69 4.85
C VAL A 81 1.31 16.45 5.85
N ASP A 82 0.42 17.30 5.33
CA ASP A 82 -0.57 18.00 6.15
C ASP A 82 -1.57 17.01 6.78
N ASP A 83 -2.04 17.30 8.00
CA ASP A 83 -2.98 16.45 8.77
C ASP A 83 -4.31 16.14 8.04
N ASP A 84 -4.67 16.91 7.00
CA ASP A 84 -5.88 16.70 6.20
C ASP A 84 -5.69 15.79 4.98
N VAL A 85 -4.47 15.27 4.75
CA VAL A 85 -4.16 14.30 3.71
C VAL A 85 -3.95 12.91 4.33
N GLY A 86 -4.78 11.95 3.95
CA GLY A 86 -4.67 10.59 4.45
C GLY A 86 -3.42 9.86 3.92
N LEU A 87 -2.75 9.10 4.76
CA LEU A 87 -1.62 8.26 4.43
C LEU A 87 -1.99 6.78 4.51
N GLN A 88 -1.76 6.05 3.42
CA GLN A 88 -1.82 4.59 3.45
C GLN A 88 -0.47 4.00 3.06
N LEU A 89 -0.02 3.02 3.82
CA LEU A 89 1.30 2.40 3.68
C LEU A 89 1.21 0.90 3.46
N GLY A 90 1.83 0.43 2.39
CA GLY A 90 2.06 -0.99 2.11
C GLY A 90 3.54 -1.33 1.98
N GLY A 91 3.83 -2.63 1.92
CA GLY A 91 5.19 -3.15 1.73
C GLY A 91 5.83 -3.68 3.01
N GLY A 92 5.98 -4.99 3.10
CA GLY A 92 6.71 -5.65 4.20
C GLY A 92 6.01 -5.68 5.56
N ILE A 93 4.74 -5.28 5.65
CA ILE A 93 3.95 -5.37 6.89
C ILE A 93 3.49 -6.83 7.08
N ARG A 94 4.06 -7.52 8.07
CA ARG A 94 3.89 -8.98 8.25
C ARG A 94 3.20 -9.40 9.53
N THR A 95 3.06 -8.51 10.50
CA THR A 95 2.47 -8.84 11.79
C THR A 95 1.51 -7.76 12.25
N ALA A 96 0.52 -8.12 13.07
CA ALA A 96 -0.41 -7.15 13.65
C ALA A 96 0.31 -6.12 14.53
N ALA A 97 1.33 -6.54 15.28
CA ALA A 97 2.12 -5.64 16.12
C ALA A 97 2.82 -4.56 15.29
N ASP A 98 3.40 -4.98 14.16
CA ASP A 98 4.06 -4.11 13.21
C ASP A 98 3.10 -3.11 12.54
N ALA A 99 1.95 -3.61 12.08
CA ALA A 99 0.87 -2.78 11.56
C ALA A 99 0.39 -1.73 12.57
N ARG A 100 0.13 -2.14 13.82
CA ARG A 100 -0.30 -1.22 14.89
C ARG A 100 0.76 -0.15 15.18
N GLY A 101 2.05 -0.52 15.19
CA GLY A 101 3.12 0.45 15.37
C GLY A 101 3.16 1.53 14.30
N LEU A 102 2.87 1.19 13.04
CA LEU A 102 2.76 2.16 11.95
C LEU A 102 1.53 3.07 12.11
N LEU A 103 0.40 2.50 12.52
CA LEU A 103 -0.84 3.26 12.76
C LEU A 103 -0.68 4.23 13.94
N ASP A 104 -0.07 3.78 15.03
CA ASP A 104 0.27 4.60 16.21
C ASP A 104 1.26 5.73 15.86
N ALA A 105 2.08 5.55 14.82
CA ALA A 105 3.02 6.54 14.31
C ALA A 105 2.40 7.56 13.35
N GLY A 106 1.09 7.48 13.07
CA GLY A 106 0.37 8.46 12.25
C GLY A 106 0.03 8.01 10.83
N ILE A 107 0.28 6.75 10.46
CA ILE A 107 -0.28 6.18 9.22
C ILE A 107 -1.77 5.93 9.42
N ASP A 108 -2.63 6.45 8.54
CA ASP A 108 -4.08 6.25 8.65
C ASP A 108 -4.52 4.83 8.32
N ARG A 109 -3.89 4.22 7.30
CA ARG A 109 -4.19 2.86 6.85
C ARG A 109 -2.97 2.03 6.51
N VAL A 110 -2.95 0.79 6.96
CA VAL A 110 -1.96 -0.20 6.52
C VAL A 110 -2.53 -1.07 5.39
N ILE A 111 -1.68 -1.39 4.42
CA ILE A 111 -2.04 -2.22 3.27
C ILE A 111 -1.37 -3.59 3.43
N LEU A 112 -2.20 -4.63 3.52
CA LEU A 112 -1.75 -6.01 3.71
C LEU A 112 -2.03 -6.84 2.46
N GLY A 113 -0.97 -7.34 1.83
CA GLY A 113 -1.03 -8.30 0.72
C GLY A 113 -0.82 -9.72 1.25
N THR A 114 0.39 -10.24 1.06
CA THR A 114 0.81 -11.60 1.48
C THR A 114 0.30 -11.99 2.87
N ALA A 115 0.54 -11.16 3.90
CA ALA A 115 0.15 -11.48 5.27
C ALA A 115 -1.36 -11.67 5.45
N ALA A 116 -2.19 -10.88 4.77
CA ALA A 116 -3.63 -11.05 4.84
C ALA A 116 -4.07 -12.35 4.12
N VAL A 117 -3.45 -12.66 2.98
CA VAL A 117 -3.80 -13.87 2.21
C VAL A 117 -3.42 -15.15 2.95
N GLU A 118 -2.25 -15.15 3.60
CA GLU A 118 -1.71 -16.27 4.37
C GLU A 118 -2.40 -16.44 5.74
N GLU A 119 -2.63 -15.33 6.46
CA GLU A 119 -3.19 -15.30 7.81
C GLU A 119 -4.37 -14.29 7.87
N PRO A 120 -5.56 -14.61 7.34
CA PRO A 120 -6.69 -13.67 7.25
C PRO A 120 -7.12 -13.02 8.58
N GLU A 121 -6.92 -13.73 9.69
CA GLU A 121 -7.19 -13.26 11.06
C GLU A 121 -6.41 -12.00 11.46
N ILE A 122 -5.26 -11.72 10.82
CA ILE A 122 -4.44 -10.54 11.10
C ILE A 122 -5.25 -9.23 10.93
N VAL A 123 -6.19 -9.22 9.99
CA VAL A 123 -7.06 -8.07 9.71
C VAL A 123 -7.95 -7.78 10.91
N ALA A 124 -8.60 -8.83 11.45
CA ALA A 124 -9.43 -8.71 12.63
C ALA A 124 -8.61 -8.28 13.85
N GLU A 125 -7.43 -8.88 14.03
CA GLU A 125 -6.52 -8.54 15.13
C GLU A 125 -6.13 -7.05 15.09
N ILE A 126 -5.82 -6.48 13.93
CA ILE A 126 -5.50 -5.04 13.82
C ILE A 126 -6.76 -4.19 14.06
N ALA A 127 -7.89 -4.58 13.46
CA ALA A 127 -9.14 -3.84 13.54
C ALA A 127 -9.72 -3.77 14.97
N GLU A 128 -9.38 -4.71 15.85
CA GLU A 128 -9.76 -4.68 17.28
C GLU A 128 -9.31 -3.40 17.99
N THR A 129 -8.12 -2.89 17.65
CA THR A 129 -7.57 -1.66 18.23
C THR A 129 -7.63 -0.47 17.29
N HIS A 130 -7.65 -0.71 15.98
CA HIS A 130 -7.66 0.33 14.94
C HIS A 130 -8.77 0.03 13.90
N PRO A 131 -10.05 0.28 14.25
CA PRO A 131 -11.16 -0.03 13.35
C PRO A 131 -11.09 0.82 12.07
N GLY A 132 -11.23 0.17 10.92
CA GLY A 132 -11.24 0.85 9.61
C GLY A 132 -9.86 1.25 9.06
N SER A 133 -8.77 0.81 9.69
CA SER A 133 -7.40 1.18 9.31
C SER A 133 -6.68 0.15 8.43
N VAL A 134 -7.36 -0.91 7.98
CA VAL A 134 -6.74 -1.98 7.18
C VAL A 134 -7.31 -1.99 5.78
N VAL A 135 -6.41 -2.02 4.79
CA VAL A 135 -6.72 -2.28 3.38
C VAL A 135 -6.12 -3.62 3.01
N VAL A 136 -6.92 -4.57 2.53
CA VAL A 136 -6.41 -5.82 1.98
C VAL A 136 -6.10 -5.64 0.49
N SER A 137 -4.85 -5.89 0.10
CA SER A 137 -4.44 -5.89 -1.31
C SER A 137 -4.56 -7.31 -1.87
N LEU A 138 -5.35 -7.47 -2.93
CA LEU A 138 -5.51 -8.72 -3.66
C LEU A 138 -4.99 -8.53 -5.08
N ASP A 139 -3.68 -8.64 -5.23
CA ASP A 139 -3.04 -8.60 -6.53
C ASP A 139 -3.24 -9.93 -7.26
N ALA A 140 -3.60 -9.87 -8.54
CA ALA A 140 -3.97 -11.06 -9.30
C ALA A 140 -3.26 -11.13 -10.66
N LYS A 141 -2.88 -12.35 -11.05
CA LYS A 141 -2.30 -12.67 -12.35
C LYS A 141 -2.95 -13.94 -12.88
N ASP A 142 -3.34 -13.92 -14.15
CA ASP A 142 -3.98 -15.06 -14.82
C ASP A 142 -5.22 -15.62 -14.08
N GLY A 143 -5.95 -14.76 -13.36
CA GLY A 143 -7.15 -15.12 -12.60
C GLY A 143 -6.90 -15.63 -11.19
N GLU A 144 -5.65 -15.56 -10.71
CA GLU A 144 -5.24 -16.09 -9.41
C GLU A 144 -4.54 -15.02 -8.57
N VAL A 145 -4.79 -15.00 -7.26
CA VAL A 145 -4.08 -14.12 -6.31
C VAL A 145 -2.60 -14.50 -6.25
N VAL A 146 -1.74 -13.48 -6.34
CA VAL A 146 -0.29 -13.61 -6.21
C VAL A 146 0.22 -12.90 -4.96
N VAL A 147 1.26 -13.47 -4.34
CA VAL A 147 1.90 -12.97 -3.11
C VAL A 147 3.42 -12.89 -3.30
N SER A 148 4.15 -12.55 -2.23
CA SER A 148 5.62 -12.49 -2.21
C SER A 148 6.18 -11.58 -3.31
N GLY A 149 5.66 -10.35 -3.40
CA GLY A 149 6.03 -9.40 -4.46
C GLY A 149 5.69 -9.92 -5.86
N TRP A 150 4.46 -10.44 -6.03
CA TRP A 150 3.92 -10.95 -7.30
C TRP A 150 4.67 -12.17 -7.89
N THR A 151 5.49 -12.86 -7.09
CA THR A 151 6.32 -13.98 -7.57
C THR A 151 5.71 -15.36 -7.32
N GLU A 152 4.75 -15.47 -6.40
CA GLU A 152 4.17 -16.75 -5.99
C GLU A 152 2.65 -16.74 -6.17
N GLY A 153 2.12 -17.75 -6.88
CA GLY A 153 0.69 -17.97 -7.04
C GLY A 153 0.10 -18.76 -5.87
N THR A 154 -1.10 -18.40 -5.44
CA THR A 154 -1.75 -18.98 -4.25
C THR A 154 -2.81 -20.03 -4.58
N GLY A 155 -3.19 -20.18 -5.85
CA GLY A 155 -4.33 -20.99 -6.27
C GLY A 155 -5.71 -20.39 -5.97
N LEU A 156 -5.77 -19.19 -5.38
CA LEU A 156 -7.01 -18.56 -4.92
C LEU A 156 -7.58 -17.63 -5.98
N ASP A 157 -8.89 -17.75 -6.24
CA ASP A 157 -9.63 -16.75 -7.01
C ASP A 157 -9.74 -15.43 -6.19
N PRO A 158 -9.53 -14.25 -6.81
CA PRO A 158 -9.59 -12.97 -6.09
C PRO A 158 -10.94 -12.67 -5.42
N ALA A 159 -12.07 -13.08 -6.02
CA ALA A 159 -13.38 -12.85 -5.41
C ALA A 159 -13.61 -13.79 -4.22
N GLU A 160 -13.14 -15.04 -4.31
CA GLU A 160 -13.15 -15.97 -3.17
C GLU A 160 -12.24 -15.50 -2.03
N ALA A 161 -11.06 -14.95 -2.35
CA ALA A 161 -10.17 -14.35 -1.36
C ALA A 161 -10.83 -13.13 -0.68
N ALA A 162 -11.46 -12.24 -1.44
CA ALA A 162 -12.16 -11.07 -0.90
C ALA A 162 -13.33 -11.44 0.03
N ALA A 163 -14.03 -12.54 -0.26
CA ALA A 163 -15.16 -13.00 0.55
C ALA A 163 -14.76 -13.38 1.99
N ARG A 164 -13.47 -13.59 2.28
CA ARG A 164 -12.95 -13.84 3.63
C ARG A 164 -13.06 -12.63 4.56
N TYR A 165 -13.24 -11.43 4.01
CA TYR A 165 -13.30 -10.15 4.75
C TYR A 165 -14.66 -9.44 4.58
N ALA A 166 -15.71 -10.18 4.24
CA ALA A 166 -17.03 -9.60 3.97
C ALA A 166 -17.81 -9.22 5.25
N ASP A 167 -17.38 -9.70 6.42
CA ASP A 167 -18.00 -9.52 7.73
C ASP A 167 -17.03 -8.83 8.71
#